data_AF-F0RNG0-F1
#
_entry.id   AF-F0RNG0-F1
#
_cell.length_a   1.000
_cell.length_b   1.000
_cell.length_c   1.000
_cell.angle_alpha   90.00
_cell.angle_beta   90.00
_cell.angle_gamma   90.00
#
_symmetry.space_group_name_H-M   'P 1'
#
loop_
_entity.id
_entity.type
_entity.pdbx_description
1 polymer ?
#
loop_
_entity_poly.entity_id
_entity_poly.type
_entity_poly.pdbx_seq_one_letter_code
_entity_poly.pdbx_strand_id
1 'polypeptide(L)'
;MDEFIIQPALHQAAGGLTLLAALVTAVLTLLSARRGQFTPAAAASMMALQVLLLLQALVGIKLLDQGMGVLQKYVHYLGGIGAVGLLMLFYWLPLRDEAARARWAAGLTVASLAFTAMTFFIGNYYVRSLQG
;
A
#
# COMPACT_ATOMS: atom_id res chain seq x y z
N MET A 1 -1.78 17.92 24.87
CA MET A 1 -0.70 17.23 24.13
C MET A 1 -1.22 15.85 23.81
N ASP A 2 -0.99 15.35 22.60
CA ASP A 2 -1.44 14.00 22.22
C ASP A 2 -0.60 12.97 22.97
N GLU A 3 -1.21 12.26 23.91
CA GLU A 3 -0.54 11.27 24.77
C GLU A 3 -0.38 9.90 24.09
N PHE A 4 -0.96 9.70 22.91
CA PHE A 4 -0.89 8.41 22.22
C PHE A 4 0.47 8.23 21.54
N ILE A 5 1.30 7.35 22.11
CA ILE A 5 2.61 6.98 21.58
C ILE A 5 2.50 5.67 20.78
N ILE A 6 2.83 5.73 19.49
CA ILE A 6 2.95 4.53 18.67
C ILE A 6 4.37 3.97 18.79
N GLN A 7 4.46 2.67 19.07
CA GLN A 7 5.75 1.98 19.08
C GLN A 7 6.23 1.72 17.64
N PRO A 8 7.49 2.00 17.29
CA PRO A 8 8.03 1.72 15.96
C PRO A 8 7.89 0.26 15.53
N ALA A 9 7.94 -0.69 16.48
CA ALA A 9 7.74 -2.11 16.22
C ALA A 9 6.32 -2.42 15.71
N LEU A 10 5.30 -1.75 16.25
CA LEU A 10 3.91 -1.90 15.81
C LEU A 10 3.75 -1.40 14.36
N HIS A 11 4.37 -0.26 14.04
CA HIS A 11 4.37 0.28 12.68
C HIS A 11 5.05 -0.67 11.68
N GLN A 12 6.19 -1.25 12.04
CA GLN A 12 6.88 -2.23 11.19
C GLN A 12 6.03 -3.49 10.97
N ALA A 13 5.43 -4.03 12.04
CA ALA A 13 4.56 -5.20 11.95
C ALA A 13 3.33 -4.93 11.06
N ALA A 14 2.68 -3.77 11.25
CA ALA A 14 1.59 -3.32 10.39
C ALA A 14 2.04 -3.20 8.93
N GLY A 15 3.25 -2.70 8.68
CA GLY A 15 3.83 -2.61 7.34
C GLY A 15 4.01 -3.96 6.67
N GLY A 16 4.42 -4.98 7.43
CA GLY A 16 4.53 -6.35 6.92
C GLY A 16 3.16 -6.93 6.53
N LEU A 17 2.13 -6.67 7.34
CA LEU A 17 0.75 -7.08 7.03
C LEU A 17 0.20 -6.35 5.79
N THR A 18 0.46 -5.05 5.65
CA THR A 18 0.07 -4.28 4.46
C THR A 18 0.78 -4.79 3.20
N LEU A 19 2.06 -5.15 3.29
CA LEU A 19 2.79 -5.77 2.17
C LEU A 19 2.20 -7.14 1.78
N LEU A 20 1.86 -7.98 2.77
CA LEU A 20 1.19 -9.26 2.51
C LEU A 20 -0.18 -9.06 1.86
N ALA A 21 -0.97 -8.11 2.33
CA ALA A 21 -2.25 -7.76 1.73
C ALA A 21 -2.08 -7.26 0.28
N ALA A 22 -1.04 -6.47 0.01
CA ALA A 22 -0.71 -6.03 -1.34
C ALA A 22 -0.39 -7.21 -2.26
N LEU A 23 0.38 -8.19 -1.78
CA LEU A 23 0.70 -9.41 -2.52
C LEU A 23 -0.56 -10.24 -2.83
N VAL A 24 -1.40 -10.48 -1.83
CA VAL A 24 -2.66 -11.23 -2.00
C VAL A 24 -3.57 -10.53 -3.02
N THR A 25 -3.72 -9.21 -2.90
CA THR A 25 -4.52 -8.40 -3.83
C THR A 25 -3.97 -8.47 -5.26
N ALA A 26 -2.64 -8.42 -5.42
CA ALA A 26 -1.99 -8.57 -6.73
C ALA A 26 -2.28 -9.95 -7.35
N VAL A 27 -2.21 -11.02 -6.56
CA VAL A 27 -2.56 -12.37 -7.02
C VAL A 27 -4.04 -12.44 -7.46
N LEU A 28 -4.97 -11.95 -6.63
CA LEU A 28 -6.41 -12.00 -6.93
C LEU A 28 -6.77 -11.19 -8.18
N THR A 29 -6.16 -10.02 -8.37
CA THR A 29 -6.37 -9.17 -9.56
C THR A 29 -5.73 -9.78 -10.80
N LEU A 30 -4.55 -10.39 -10.70
CA LEU A 30 -3.93 -11.13 -11.81
C LEU A 30 -4.74 -12.36 -12.23
N LEU A 31 -5.28 -13.12 -11.26
CA LEU A 31 -6.16 -14.25 -11.55
C LEU A 31 -7.46 -13.79 -12.22
N SER A 32 -8.02 -12.66 -11.76
CA SER A 32 -9.18 -12.01 -12.38
C SER A 32 -8.88 -11.59 -13.83
N ALA A 33 -7.71 -10.99 -14.07
CA ALA A 33 -7.27 -10.62 -15.42
C ALA A 33 -7.11 -11.84 -16.34
N ARG A 34 -6.55 -12.95 -15.85
CA ARG A 34 -6.43 -14.21 -16.61
C ARG A 34 -7.78 -14.81 -16.98
N ARG A 35 -8.81 -14.60 -16.15
CA ARG A 35 -10.19 -15.04 -16.40
C ARG A 35 -10.99 -14.05 -17.24
N GLY A 36 -10.45 -12.87 -17.53
CA GLY A 36 -11.16 -11.80 -18.24
C GLY A 36 -12.36 -11.23 -17.45
N GLN A 37 -12.40 -11.44 -16.13
CA GLN A 37 -13.55 -11.07 -15.29
C GLN A 37 -13.08 -10.39 -14.02
N PHE A 38 -13.68 -9.26 -13.67
CA PHE A 38 -13.32 -8.52 -12.46
C PHE A 38 -14.14 -9.03 -11.27
N THR A 39 -13.55 -9.97 -10.53
CA THR A 39 -14.27 -10.71 -9.49
C THR A 39 -14.57 -9.87 -8.23
N PRO A 40 -15.65 -10.19 -7.49
CA PRO A 40 -15.94 -9.55 -6.20
C PRO A 40 -14.79 -9.69 -5.18
N ALA A 41 -14.07 -10.82 -5.20
CA ALA A 41 -12.91 -11.03 -4.33
C ALA A 41 -11.77 -10.06 -4.66
N ALA A 42 -11.48 -9.83 -5.95
CA ALA A 42 -10.51 -8.82 -6.37
C ALA A 42 -10.95 -7.42 -5.93
N ALA A 43 -12.22 -7.06 -6.14
CA ALA A 43 -12.76 -5.78 -5.70
C ALA A 43 -12.63 -5.57 -4.18
N ALA A 44 -13.05 -6.54 -3.38
CA ALA A 44 -12.96 -6.49 -1.92
C ALA A 44 -11.50 -6.38 -1.44
N SER A 45 -10.59 -7.14 -2.05
CA SER A 45 -9.16 -7.08 -1.71
C SER A 45 -8.54 -5.72 -2.04
N MET A 46 -8.89 -5.11 -3.17
CA MET A 46 -8.42 -3.76 -3.53
C MET A 46 -8.92 -2.72 -2.53
N MET A 47 -10.18 -2.81 -2.08
CA MET A 47 -10.73 -1.91 -1.06
C MET A 47 -10.02 -2.09 0.29
N ALA A 48 -9.85 -3.34 0.74
CA ALA A 48 -9.13 -3.64 1.97
C ALA A 48 -7.69 -3.12 1.94
N LEU A 49 -6.99 -3.29 0.82
CA LEU A 49 -5.63 -2.78 0.64
C LEU A 49 -5.57 -1.26 0.72
N GLN A 50 -6.51 -0.53 0.11
CA GLN A 50 -6.56 0.93 0.20
C GLN A 50 -6.72 1.39 1.66
N VAL A 51 -7.61 0.75 2.42
CA VAL A 51 -7.79 1.05 3.85
C VAL A 51 -6.50 0.81 4.63
N LEU A 52 -5.84 -0.33 4.40
CA LEU A 52 -4.56 -0.65 5.07
C LEU A 52 -3.46 0.35 4.73
N LEU A 53 -3.36 0.78 3.46
CA LEU A 53 -2.38 1.77 3.04
C LEU A 53 -2.66 3.15 3.65
N LEU A 54 -3.93 3.57 3.73
CA LEU A 54 -4.35 4.81 4.41
C LEU A 54 -4.00 4.78 5.90
N LEU A 55 -4.35 3.69 6.60
CA LEU A 55 -3.98 3.50 7.99
C LEU A 55 -2.46 3.55 8.17
N GLN A 56 -1.71 2.92 7.27
CA GLN A 56 -0.26 2.90 7.38
C GLN A 56 0.38 4.27 7.09
N ALA A 57 -0.21 5.07 6.23
CA ALA A 57 0.18 6.46 6.02
C ALA A 57 -0.04 7.29 7.30
N LEU A 58 -1.21 7.15 7.95
CA LEU A 58 -1.53 7.85 9.20
C LEU A 58 -0.57 7.47 10.35
N VAL A 59 -0.29 6.17 10.52
CA VAL A 59 0.66 5.68 11.53
C VAL A 59 2.06 6.24 11.28
N GLY A 60 2.51 6.28 10.02
CA GLY A 60 3.81 6.86 9.71
C GLY A 60 3.87 8.37 9.97
N ILE A 61 2.84 9.13 9.60
CA ILE A 61 2.74 10.57 9.94
C ILE A 61 2.85 10.77 11.45
N LYS A 62 2.16 9.94 12.25
CA LYS A 62 2.25 10.02 13.70
C LYS A 62 3.67 9.76 14.22
N LEU A 63 4.38 8.77 13.70
CA LEU A 63 5.78 8.52 14.08
C LEU A 63 6.69 9.69 13.73
N LEU A 64 6.41 10.38 12.63
CA LEU A 64 7.15 11.57 12.21
C LEU A 64 6.92 12.74 13.16
N ASP A 65 5.70 12.90 13.68
CA ASP A 65 5.38 13.86 14.73
C ASP A 65 6.06 13.51 16.06
N GLN A 66 6.37 12.23 16.28
CA GLN A 66 7.19 11.75 17.40
C GLN A 66 8.71 11.89 17.17
N GLY A 67 9.13 12.54 16.08
CA GLY A 67 10.53 12.88 15.80
C GLY A 67 11.32 11.85 14.98
N MET A 68 10.67 10.84 14.37
CA MET A 68 11.32 9.70 13.69
C MET A 68 11.97 9.99 12.31
N GLY A 69 12.54 11.18 12.12
CA GLY A 69 13.41 11.50 10.98
C GLY A 69 12.67 11.94 9.72
N VAL A 70 13.08 13.09 9.18
CA VAL A 70 12.45 13.73 8.01
C VAL A 70 12.54 12.87 6.74
N LEU A 71 13.57 12.03 6.61
CA LEU A 71 13.75 11.17 5.44
C LEU A 71 12.63 10.13 5.29
N GLN A 72 12.08 9.64 6.41
CA GLN A 72 10.93 8.71 6.40
C GLN A 72 9.66 9.37 5.86
N LYS A 73 9.54 10.71 5.93
CA LYS A 73 8.40 11.44 5.34
C LYS A 73 8.32 11.17 3.84
N TYR A 74 9.43 11.31 3.12
CA TYR A 74 9.46 11.14 1.67
C TYR A 74 9.14 9.71 1.24
N VAL A 75 9.63 8.73 2.00
CA VAL A 75 9.32 7.31 1.78
C VAL A 75 7.81 7.06 1.93
N HIS A 76 7.19 7.61 2.97
CA HIS A 76 5.75 7.47 3.20
C HIS A 76 4.87 8.23 2.21
N TYR A 77 5.24 9.46 1.84
CA TYR A 77 4.51 10.26 0.86
C TYR A 77 4.58 9.64 -0.54
N LEU A 78 5.78 9.32 -1.03
CA LEU A 78 5.94 8.79 -2.38
C LEU A 78 5.43 7.35 -2.47
N GLY A 79 5.74 6.56 -1.46
CA GLY A 79 5.46 5.14 -1.38
C GLY A 79 4.02 4.81 -1.03
N GLY A 80 3.57 5.26 0.14
CA GLY A 80 2.26 4.94 0.69
C GLY A 80 1.12 5.65 -0.05
N ILE A 81 1.21 6.97 -0.22
CA ILE A 81 0.16 7.73 -0.94
C ILE A 81 0.22 7.44 -2.45
N GLY A 82 1.40 7.24 -3.02
CA GLY A 82 1.53 6.79 -4.41
C GLY A 82 0.83 5.44 -4.65
N ALA A 83 1.01 4.46 -3.76
CA ALA A 83 0.32 3.18 -3.83
C ALA A 83 -1.21 3.33 -3.76
N VAL A 84 -1.73 4.12 -2.82
CA VAL A 84 -3.18 4.40 -2.72
C VAL A 84 -3.69 5.09 -3.98
N GLY A 85 -2.97 6.10 -4.47
CA GLY A 85 -3.34 6.85 -5.67
C GLY A 85 -3.47 5.97 -6.91
N LEU A 86 -2.55 5.01 -7.08
CA LEU A 86 -2.62 4.02 -8.16
C LEU A 86 -3.89 3.16 -8.07
N LEU A 87 -4.25 2.68 -6.88
CA LEU A 87 -5.47 1.90 -6.69
C LEU A 87 -6.73 2.76 -6.88
N MET A 88 -6.70 4.03 -6.50
CA MET A 88 -7.81 4.96 -6.68
C MET A 88 -8.05 5.32 -8.14
N LEU A 89 -6.97 5.45 -8.94
CA LEU A 89 -7.06 5.70 -10.37
C LEU A 89 -7.95 4.68 -11.08
N PHE A 90 -7.96 3.42 -10.63
CA PHE A 90 -8.82 2.36 -11.19
C PHE A 90 -10.30 2.77 -11.27
N TYR A 91 -10.81 3.46 -10.24
CA TYR A 91 -12.21 3.85 -10.15
C TYR A 91 -12.56 5.09 -11.00
N TRP A 92 -11.55 5.76 -11.55
CA TRP A 92 -11.71 6.94 -12.39
C TRP A 92 -11.58 6.61 -13.88
N LEU A 93 -11.13 5.40 -14.23
CA LEU A 93 -10.99 4.96 -15.61
C LEU A 93 -12.37 4.60 -16.21
N PRO A 94 -12.72 5.08 -17.42
CA PRO A 94 -14.00 4.81 -18.05
C PRO A 94 -14.03 3.42 -18.74
N LEU A 95 -13.88 2.35 -17.94
CA LEU A 95 -13.78 0.98 -18.43
C LEU A 95 -15.16 0.35 -18.58
N ARG A 96 -15.58 0.12 -19.84
CA ARG A 96 -16.87 -0.53 -20.16
C ARG A 96 -16.77 -2.03 -20.36
N ASP A 97 -15.59 -2.51 -20.77
CA ASP A 97 -15.30 -3.92 -20.97
C ASP A 97 -14.78 -4.56 -19.68
N GLU A 98 -15.32 -5.73 -19.33
CA GLU A 98 -14.98 -6.43 -18.10
C GLU A 98 -13.54 -6.99 -18.14
N ALA A 99 -13.09 -7.46 -19.30
CA ALA A 99 -11.73 -7.95 -19.46
C ALA A 99 -10.70 -6.80 -19.35
N ALA A 100 -10.98 -5.65 -19.97
CA ALA A 100 -10.20 -4.44 -19.79
C ALA A 100 -10.17 -4.01 -18.31
N ARG A 101 -11.32 -4.04 -17.62
CA ARG A 101 -11.41 -3.74 -16.19
C ARG A 101 -10.52 -4.64 -15.35
N ALA A 102 -10.55 -5.96 -15.58
CA ALA A 102 -9.71 -6.91 -14.88
C ALA A 102 -8.20 -6.67 -15.13
N ARG A 103 -7.82 -6.36 -16.37
CA ARG A 103 -6.41 -6.05 -16.73
C ARG A 103 -5.90 -4.77 -16.08
N TRP A 104 -6.71 -3.70 -16.06
CA TRP A 104 -6.35 -2.45 -15.40
C TRP A 104 -6.24 -2.63 -13.89
N ALA A 105 -7.16 -3.37 -13.26
CA ALA A 105 -7.07 -3.71 -11.85
C ALA A 105 -5.74 -4.42 -11.53
N ALA A 106 -5.35 -5.41 -12.33
CA ALA A 106 -4.08 -6.11 -12.17
C ALA A 106 -2.87 -5.18 -12.34
N GLY A 107 -2.85 -4.37 -13.41
CA GLY A 107 -1.73 -3.46 -13.69
C GLY A 107 -1.51 -2.44 -12.56
N LEU A 108 -2.59 -1.77 -12.13
CA LEU A 108 -2.53 -0.77 -11.05
C LEU A 108 -2.19 -1.41 -9.70
N THR A 109 -2.68 -2.61 -9.42
CA THR A 109 -2.37 -3.32 -8.17
C THR A 109 -0.91 -3.79 -8.14
N VAL A 110 -0.37 -4.29 -9.26
CA VAL A 110 1.05 -4.67 -9.35
C VAL A 110 1.95 -3.44 -9.18
N ALA A 111 1.60 -2.30 -9.79
CA ALA A 111 2.32 -1.05 -9.57
C ALA A 111 2.24 -0.60 -8.10
N SER A 112 1.06 -0.66 -7.49
CA SER A 112 0.88 -0.38 -6.05
C SER A 112 1.71 -1.30 -5.15
N LEU A 113 1.80 -2.59 -5.48
CA LEU A 113 2.64 -3.55 -4.77
C LEU A 113 4.13 -3.16 -4.86
N ALA A 114 4.61 -2.78 -6.05
CA ALA A 114 6.00 -2.34 -6.23
C ALA A 114 6.33 -1.13 -5.34
N PHE A 115 5.45 -0.13 -5.31
CA PHE A 115 5.59 1.03 -4.41
C PHE A 115 5.55 0.62 -2.93
N THR A 116 4.61 -0.24 -2.54
CA THR A 116 4.48 -0.73 -1.15
C THR A 116 5.73 -1.48 -0.71
N ALA A 117 6.25 -2.38 -1.55
CA ALA A 117 7.46 -3.14 -1.29
C ALA A 117 8.69 -2.22 -1.17
N MET A 118 8.88 -1.31 -2.13
CA MET A 118 9.96 -0.32 -2.09
C MET A 118 9.93 0.47 -0.78
N THR A 119 8.76 0.98 -0.39
CA THR A 119 8.55 1.71 0.86
C THR A 119 8.96 0.90 2.08
N PHE A 120 8.47 -0.34 2.16
CA PHE A 120 8.74 -1.23 3.29
C PHE A 120 10.23 -1.55 3.42
N PHE A 121 10.89 -1.92 2.32
CA PHE A 121 12.31 -2.30 2.36
C PHE A 121 13.23 -1.10 2.60
N ILE A 122 13.00 0.05 1.95
CA ILE A 122 13.78 1.27 2.18
C ILE A 122 13.60 1.76 3.62
N GLY A 123 12.36 1.78 4.12
CA GLY A 123 12.07 2.19 5.50
C GLY A 123 12.79 1.31 6.53
N ASN A 124 12.74 -0.01 6.36
CA ASN A 124 13.44 -0.95 7.25
C ASN A 124 14.97 -0.82 7.16
N TYR A 125 15.52 -0.60 5.96
CA TYR A 125 16.95 -0.38 5.79
C TYR A 125 17.40 0.88 6.54
N TYR A 126 16.67 1.99 6.41
CA TYR A 126 16.99 3.24 7.09
C TYR A 126 16.97 3.09 8.62
N VAL A 127 15.93 2.46 9.18
CA VAL A 127 15.84 2.21 10.63
C VAL A 127 17.02 1.38 11.14
N ARG A 128 17.39 0.31 10.41
CA ARG A 128 18.53 -0.54 10.80
C ARG A 128 19.86 0.22 10.74
N SER A 129 20.04 1.10 9.75
CA SER A 129 21.26 1.92 9.62
C SER A 129 21.46 2.94 10.75
N LEU A 130 20.40 3.31 11.49
CA LEU A 130 20.48 4.19 12.65
C LEU A 130 20.80 3.43 13.96
N GLN A 131 20.79 2.10 13.94
CA GLN A 131 21.01 1.24 15.10
C GLN A 131 22.37 0.53 15.11
N GLY A 132 23.14 0.64 14.02
CA GLY A 132 24.51 0.14 13.90
C GLY A 132 25.52 1.27 13.90
#